data_AF-A0AA37TK33-F1
#
_entry.id   AF-A0AA37TK33-F1
#
_cell.length_a   1.000
_cell.length_b   1.000
_cell.length_c   1.000
_cell.angle_alpha   90.00
_cell.angle_beta   90.00
_cell.angle_gamma   90.00
#
_symmetry.space_group_name_H-M   'P 1'
#
loop_
_entity.id
_entity.type
_entity.pdbx_description
1 polymer ?
#
loop_
_entity_poly.entity_id
_entity_poly.type
_entity_poly.pdbx_seq_one_letter_code
_entity_poly.pdbx_strand_id
1 'polypeptide(L)'
;MANKTTKAEMVVKNSITSGKLDDLKSYLERGRRYGDLSDAELEELWIDGVKVWSDGPFRPSINLNDCDAEYALRGITPPFDLVAADIDKATVAITARVEAMPDDKRYEANAAMIADYERVSRSPN
;
A
#
# COMPACT_ATOMS: atom_id res chain seq x y z
N MET A 1 -22.51 17.35 12.80
CA MET A 1 -22.74 15.90 12.54
C MET A 1 -21.37 15.24 12.46
N ALA A 2 -21.05 14.36 13.41
CA ALA A 2 -19.72 13.73 13.48
C ALA A 2 -19.64 12.58 12.46
N ASN A 3 -18.66 12.66 11.56
CA ASN A 3 -18.38 11.64 10.55
C ASN A 3 -17.85 10.39 11.27
N LYS A 4 -18.68 9.34 11.40
CA LYS A 4 -18.28 8.05 11.98
C LYS A 4 -17.45 7.32 10.93
N THR A 5 -16.13 7.51 10.94
CA THR A 5 -15.21 6.60 10.27
C THR A 5 -15.47 5.18 10.78
N THR A 6 -15.82 4.28 9.88
CA THR A 6 -16.17 2.90 10.25
C THR A 6 -14.92 2.15 10.69
N LYS A 7 -15.07 1.17 11.60
CA LYS A 7 -13.94 0.32 12.03
C LYS A 7 -13.22 -0.32 10.84
N ALA A 8 -13.96 -0.68 9.78
CA ALA A 8 -13.41 -1.24 8.55
C ALA A 8 -12.50 -0.24 7.80
N GLU A 9 -12.92 1.03 7.66
CA GLU A 9 -12.08 2.06 7.05
C GLU A 9 -10.81 2.32 7.85
N MET A 10 -10.89 2.36 9.18
CA MET A 10 -9.74 2.57 10.06
C MET A 10 -8.78 1.37 10.06
N VAL A 11 -9.30 0.15 9.90
CA VAL A 11 -8.55 -1.10 9.76
C VAL A 11 -7.83 -1.17 8.42
N VAL A 12 -8.50 -0.80 7.32
CA VAL A 12 -7.87 -0.66 5.99
C VAL A 12 -6.79 0.41 6.03
N LYS A 13 -7.09 1.62 6.56
CA LYS A 13 -6.10 2.70 6.70
C LYS A 13 -4.87 2.25 7.48
N ASN A 14 -5.04 1.58 8.62
CA ASN A 14 -3.92 1.17 9.46
C ASN A 14 -3.10 0.00 8.90
N SER A 15 -3.71 -0.98 8.23
CA SER A 15 -2.95 -2.03 7.54
C SER A 15 -2.14 -1.50 6.36
N ILE A 16 -2.65 -0.46 5.70
CA ILE A 16 -1.93 0.28 4.66
C ILE A 16 -0.81 1.12 5.29
N THR A 17 -0.98 1.63 6.52
CA THR A 17 0.04 2.42 7.21
C THR A 17 1.17 1.56 7.82
N SER A 18 0.90 0.36 8.33
CA SER A 18 1.92 -0.48 9.00
C SER A 18 2.97 -1.00 8.01
N GLY A 19 2.58 -1.44 6.82
CA GLY A 19 3.53 -1.87 5.78
C GLY A 19 4.35 -0.72 5.19
N LYS A 20 3.76 0.48 5.08
CA LYS A 20 4.42 1.64 4.47
C LYS A 20 5.62 2.16 5.24
N LEU A 21 5.62 2.06 6.58
CA LEU A 21 6.78 2.47 7.38
C LEU A 21 7.94 1.48 7.24
N ASP A 22 7.66 0.19 7.18
CA ASP A 22 8.69 -0.83 6.96
C ASP A 22 9.26 -0.76 5.54
N ASP A 23 8.41 -0.51 4.53
CA ASP A 23 8.83 -0.25 3.16
C ASP A 23 9.71 1.00 3.07
N LEU A 24 9.30 2.10 3.70
CA LEU A 24 10.07 3.34 3.75
C LEU A 24 11.43 3.14 4.44
N LYS A 25 11.44 2.47 5.60
CA LYS A 25 12.67 2.14 6.31
C LYS A 25 13.61 1.31 5.43
N SER A 26 13.08 0.26 4.82
CA SER A 26 13.85 -0.63 3.95
C SER A 26 14.40 0.12 2.73
N TYR A 27 13.64 1.07 2.18
CA TYR A 27 14.07 1.93 1.08
C TYR A 27 15.21 2.88 1.49
N LEU A 28 15.12 3.47 2.68
CA LEU A 28 16.20 4.29 3.25
C LEU A 28 17.47 3.46 3.50
N GLU A 29 17.34 2.26 4.04
CA GLU A 29 18.47 1.33 4.26
C GLU A 29 19.16 0.92 2.95
N ARG A 30 18.40 0.85 1.84
CA ARG A 30 18.93 0.63 0.49
C ARG A 30 19.60 1.86 -0.14
N GLY A 31 19.57 3.02 0.53
CA GLY A 31 20.30 4.23 0.11
C GLY A 31 19.53 5.15 -0.83
N ARG A 32 18.19 5.14 -0.80
CA ARG A 32 17.33 6.03 -1.62
C ARG A 32 17.71 6.03 -3.11
N ARG A 33 17.64 4.86 -3.75
CA ARG A 33 18.04 4.69 -5.17
C ARG A 33 17.32 5.60 -6.18
N TYR A 34 16.17 6.19 -5.82
CA TYR A 34 15.42 7.12 -6.66
C TYR A 34 15.58 8.58 -6.23
N GLY A 35 16.46 8.87 -5.28
CA GLY A 35 16.68 10.21 -4.74
C GLY A 35 17.15 11.24 -5.78
N ASP A 36 17.86 10.78 -6.81
CA ASP A 36 18.42 11.63 -7.87
C ASP A 36 17.50 11.77 -9.10
N LEU A 37 16.39 11.02 -9.15
CA LEU A 37 15.43 11.12 -10.26
C LEU A 37 14.67 12.46 -10.20
N SER A 38 14.40 13.06 -11.34
CA SER A 38 13.40 14.12 -11.45
C SER A 38 12.00 13.61 -11.13
N ASP A 39 11.08 14.52 -10.81
CA ASP A 39 9.69 14.15 -10.53
C ASP A 39 9.01 13.48 -11.74
N ALA A 40 9.38 13.88 -12.97
CA ALA A 40 8.88 13.27 -14.21
C ALA A 40 9.40 11.83 -14.40
N GLU A 41 10.69 11.59 -14.14
CA GLU A 41 11.26 10.22 -14.21
C GLU A 41 10.66 9.31 -13.13
N LEU A 42 10.42 9.85 -11.93
CA LEU A 42 9.76 9.11 -10.85
C LEU A 42 8.30 8.78 -11.21
N GLU A 43 7.60 9.70 -11.87
CA GLU A 43 6.24 9.51 -12.38
C GLU A 43 6.16 8.39 -13.40
N GLU A 44 7.00 8.41 -14.43
CA GLU A 44 7.04 7.35 -15.45
C GLU A 44 7.31 5.98 -14.81
N LEU A 45 8.29 5.92 -13.92
CA LEU A 45 8.66 4.69 -13.24
C LEU A 45 7.54 4.14 -12.35
N TRP A 46 6.82 5.02 -11.67
CA TRP A 46 5.69 4.63 -10.82
C TRP A 46 4.51 4.14 -11.65
N ILE A 47 4.17 4.82 -12.74
CA ILE A 47 3.10 4.41 -13.66
C ILE A 47 3.38 3.01 -14.21
N ASP A 48 4.60 2.76 -14.68
CA ASP A 48 4.99 1.45 -15.18
C ASP A 48 4.97 0.38 -14.08
N GLY A 49 5.38 0.75 -12.86
CA GLY A 49 5.27 -0.11 -11.68
C GLY A 49 3.82 -0.52 -11.39
N VAL A 50 2.87 0.41 -11.46
CA VAL A 50 1.43 0.15 -11.23
C VAL A 50 0.85 -0.75 -12.32
N LYS A 51 1.21 -0.56 -13.59
CA LYS A 51 0.76 -1.44 -14.68
C LYS A 51 1.22 -2.88 -14.48
N VAL A 52 2.50 -3.08 -14.13
CA VAL A 52 3.03 -4.42 -13.85
C VAL A 52 2.37 -5.03 -12.62
N TRP A 53 2.13 -4.23 -11.58
CA TRP A 53 1.42 -4.68 -10.39
C TRP A 53 -0.04 -5.04 -10.68
N SER A 54 -0.73 -4.30 -11.56
CA SER A 54 -2.14 -4.56 -11.89
C SER A 54 -2.36 -5.90 -12.61
N ASP A 55 -1.34 -6.39 -13.33
CA ASP A 55 -1.32 -7.74 -13.91
C ASP A 55 -1.14 -8.86 -12.86
N GLY A 56 -0.63 -8.54 -11.67
CA GLY A 56 -0.34 -9.52 -10.64
C GLY A 56 -0.31 -8.91 -9.24
N PRO A 57 -1.46 -8.44 -8.70
CA PRO A 57 -1.50 -7.58 -7.51
C PRO A 57 -1.08 -8.27 -6.21
N PHE A 58 -0.95 -9.59 -6.22
CA PHE A 58 -0.50 -10.39 -5.08
C PHE A 58 1.02 -10.67 -5.09
N ARG A 59 1.73 -10.20 -6.11
CA ARG A 59 3.19 -10.30 -6.18
C ARG A 59 3.80 -9.06 -5.53
N PRO A 60 4.76 -9.21 -4.61
CA PRO A 60 5.46 -8.06 -4.05
C PRO A 60 6.21 -7.32 -5.17
N SER A 61 6.12 -6.00 -5.18
CA SER A 61 6.81 -5.14 -6.14
C SER A 61 7.74 -4.16 -5.41
N ILE A 62 8.99 -4.56 -5.23
CA ILE A 62 10.00 -3.71 -4.57
C ILE A 62 10.20 -2.38 -5.30
N ASN A 63 10.01 -2.36 -6.62
CA ASN A 63 10.11 -1.13 -7.42
C ASN A 63 8.97 -0.17 -7.11
N LEU A 64 7.73 -0.67 -7.08
CA LEU A 64 6.58 0.18 -6.76
C LEU A 64 6.64 0.67 -5.30
N ASN A 65 7.02 -0.20 -4.35
CA ASN A 65 7.19 0.18 -2.94
C ASN A 65 8.26 1.26 -2.76
N ASP A 66 9.39 1.15 -3.48
CA ASP A 66 10.45 2.16 -3.41
C ASP A 66 10.02 3.49 -4.05
N CYS A 67 9.23 3.46 -5.13
CA CYS A 67 8.64 4.68 -5.69
C CYS A 67 7.68 5.33 -4.69
N ASP A 68 6.76 4.56 -4.09
CA ASP A 68 5.82 5.05 -3.08
C ASP A 68 6.55 5.67 -1.87
N ALA A 69 7.65 5.05 -1.44
CA ALA A 69 8.51 5.57 -0.37
C ALA A 69 9.18 6.89 -0.78
N GLU A 70 9.65 7.01 -2.02
CA GLU A 70 10.26 8.23 -2.54
C GLU A 70 9.23 9.37 -2.66
N TYR A 71 8.02 9.10 -3.16
CA TYR A 71 6.90 10.06 -3.16
C TYR A 71 6.59 10.57 -1.74
N ALA A 72 6.54 9.66 -0.77
CA ALA A 72 6.31 10.02 0.63
C ALA A 72 7.43 10.91 1.21
N LEU A 73 8.70 10.64 0.89
CA LEU A 73 9.83 11.46 1.33
C LEU A 73 9.86 12.85 0.70
N ARG A 74 9.45 12.96 -0.57
CA ARG A 74 9.36 14.24 -1.29
C ARG A 74 8.11 15.05 -0.91
N GLY A 75 7.13 14.41 -0.27
CA GLY A 75 5.86 15.06 0.08
C GLY A 75 4.99 15.40 -1.13
N ILE A 76 5.14 14.66 -2.22
CA ILE A 76 4.34 14.81 -3.45
C ILE A 76 3.39 13.63 -3.62
N THR A 77 2.26 13.88 -4.27
CA THR A 77 1.23 12.87 -4.50
C THR A 77 1.54 12.07 -5.78
N PRO A 78 1.51 10.72 -5.73
CA PRO A 78 1.58 9.91 -6.94
C PRO A 78 0.44 10.23 -7.93
N PRO A 79 0.66 10.05 -9.25
CA PRO A 79 -0.30 10.41 -10.29
C PRO A 79 -1.40 9.35 -10.46
N PHE A 80 -2.22 9.14 -9.42
CA PHE A 80 -3.27 8.11 -9.40
C PHE A 80 -4.27 8.22 -10.56
N ASP A 81 -4.57 9.44 -11.00
CA ASP A 81 -5.52 9.69 -12.10
C ASP A 81 -5.07 9.04 -13.42
N LEU A 82 -3.75 8.90 -13.63
CA LEU A 82 -3.18 8.33 -14.87
C LEU A 82 -3.24 6.80 -14.92
N VAL A 83 -3.51 6.15 -13.79
CA VAL A 83 -3.52 4.68 -13.64
C VAL A 83 -4.83 4.15 -13.04
N ALA A 84 -5.89 4.97 -13.03
CA ALA A 84 -7.16 4.61 -12.40
C ALA A 84 -7.73 3.28 -12.94
N ALA A 85 -7.64 3.06 -14.25
CA ALA A 85 -8.10 1.81 -14.87
C ALA A 85 -7.29 0.57 -14.43
N ASP A 86 -5.98 0.73 -14.21
CA ASP A 86 -5.11 -0.33 -13.70
C ASP A 86 -5.43 -0.67 -12.24
N ILE A 87 -5.72 0.36 -11.43
CA ILE A 87 -6.16 0.19 -10.04
C ILE A 87 -7.51 -0.52 -9.98
N ASP A 88 -8.46 -0.15 -10.83
CA ASP A 88 -9.77 -0.80 -10.90
C ASP A 88 -9.64 -2.28 -11.27
N LYS A 89 -8.80 -2.58 -12.26
CA LYS A 89 -8.47 -3.95 -12.66
C LYS A 89 -7.91 -4.77 -11.50
N ALA A 90 -6.91 -4.22 -10.79
CA ALA A 90 -6.33 -4.88 -9.62
C ALA A 90 -7.36 -5.09 -8.51
N THR A 91 -8.24 -4.11 -8.28
CA THR A 91 -9.30 -4.15 -7.26
C THR A 91 -10.29 -5.28 -7.52
N VAL A 92 -10.67 -5.51 -8.79
CA VAL A 92 -11.52 -6.65 -9.17
C VAL A 92 -10.85 -7.99 -8.83
N ALA A 93 -9.56 -8.15 -9.17
CA ALA A 93 -8.82 -9.37 -8.87
C ALA A 93 -8.66 -9.62 -7.36
N ILE A 94 -8.37 -8.57 -6.60
CA ILE A 94 -8.28 -8.63 -5.12
C ILE A 94 -9.62 -9.03 -4.52
N THR A 95 -10.71 -8.39 -4.95
CA THR A 95 -12.06 -8.67 -4.48
C THR A 95 -12.45 -10.12 -4.74
N ALA A 96 -12.25 -10.62 -5.96
CA ALA A 96 -12.53 -12.01 -6.31
C ALA A 96 -11.72 -13.00 -5.44
N ARG A 97 -10.47 -12.68 -5.12
CA ARG A 97 -9.65 -13.53 -4.24
C ARG A 97 -10.16 -13.54 -2.80
N VAL A 98 -10.55 -12.39 -2.27
CA VAL A 98 -11.15 -12.30 -0.93
C VAL A 98 -12.48 -13.08 -0.89
N GLU A 99 -13.31 -12.95 -1.93
CA GLU A 99 -14.57 -13.67 -2.09
C GLU A 99 -14.39 -15.20 -2.18
N ALA A 100 -13.26 -15.65 -2.72
CA ALA A 100 -12.91 -17.08 -2.79
C ALA A 100 -12.24 -17.63 -1.52
N MET A 101 -11.87 -16.79 -0.53
CA MET A 101 -11.30 -17.29 0.73
C MET A 101 -12.37 -17.96 1.60
N PRO A 102 -12.08 -19.14 2.19
CA PRO A 102 -12.98 -19.75 3.15
C PRO A 102 -13.06 -18.92 4.44
N ASP A 103 -14.21 -18.97 5.11
CA ASP A 103 -14.57 -18.03 6.19
C ASP A 103 -13.64 -18.11 7.41
N ASP A 104 -13.06 -19.28 7.68
CA ASP A 104 -12.04 -19.49 8.70
C ASP A 104 -10.76 -18.68 8.42
N LYS A 105 -10.34 -18.61 7.15
CA LYS A 105 -9.19 -17.81 6.71
C LYS A 105 -9.46 -16.32 6.72
N ARG A 106 -10.69 -15.89 6.46
CA ARG A 106 -11.09 -14.48 6.59
C ARG A 106 -11.09 -14.03 8.06
N TYR A 107 -11.52 -14.89 8.97
CA TYR A 107 -11.48 -14.60 10.41
C TYR A 107 -10.04 -14.49 10.92
N GLU A 108 -9.16 -15.40 10.52
CA GLU A 108 -7.72 -15.34 10.83
C GLU A 108 -7.06 -14.06 10.30
N ALA A 109 -7.35 -13.67 9.05
CA ALA A 109 -6.84 -12.44 8.45
C ALA A 109 -7.32 -11.18 9.20
N ASN A 110 -8.61 -11.14 9.58
CA ASN A 110 -9.17 -10.05 10.39
C ASN A 110 -8.58 -10.02 11.81
N ALA A 111 -8.33 -11.17 12.42
CA ALA A 111 -7.74 -11.27 13.76
C ALA A 111 -6.27 -10.83 13.76
N ALA A 112 -5.49 -11.21 12.75
CA ALA A 112 -4.10 -10.76 12.57
C ALA A 112 -4.04 -9.23 12.39
N MET A 113 -4.96 -8.65 11.62
CA MET A 113 -5.12 -7.19 11.48
C MET A 113 -5.38 -6.47 12.81
N ILE A 114 -6.26 -7.02 13.66
CA ILE A 114 -6.57 -6.45 14.98
C ILE A 114 -5.36 -6.53 15.91
N ALA A 115 -4.65 -7.66 15.90
CA ALA A 115 -3.46 -7.85 16.72
C ALA A 115 -2.34 -6.86 16.37
N ASP A 116 -2.12 -6.60 15.07
CA ASP A 116 -1.14 -5.59 14.63
C ASP A 116 -1.57 -4.17 15.03
N TYR A 117 -2.86 -3.85 14.98
CA TYR A 117 -3.39 -2.58 15.48
C TYR A 117 -3.15 -2.40 17.00
N GLU A 118 -3.34 -3.46 17.78
CA GLU A 118 -3.08 -3.43 19.23
C GLU A 118 -1.59 -3.30 19.54
N ARG A 119 -0.71 -3.90 18.73
CA ARG A 119 0.75 -3.82 18.88
C ARG A 119 1.28 -2.42 18.61
N VAL A 120 0.81 -1.78 17.54
CA VAL A 120 1.18 -0.41 17.17
C VAL A 120 0.61 0.60 18.18
N SER A 121 -0.64 0.43 18.62
CA SER A 121 -1.26 1.34 19.59
C SER A 121 -0.73 1.20 21.02
N ARG A 122 -0.10 0.07 21.39
CA ARG A 122 0.52 -0.13 22.71
C ARG A 122 1.98 0.26 22.81
N SER A 123 2.65 0.66 21.72
CA SER A 123 4.02 1.20 21.81
C SER A 123 3.92 2.70 22.12
N PRO A 124 4.13 3.15 23.37
CA PRO A 124 4.22 4.57 23.66
C PRO A 124 5.57 5.06 23.13
N ASN A 125 5.58 6.25 22.56
CA ASN A 125 6.82 7.04 22.50
C ASN A 125 7.42 7.22 23.90
#